data_AF-A0A1Z1F8B6-F1
#
_entry.id   AF-A0A1Z1F8B6-F1
#
_cell.length_a   1.000
_cell.length_b   1.000
_cell.length_c   1.000
_cell.angle_alpha   90.00
_cell.angle_beta   90.00
_cell.angle_gamma   90.00
#
_symmetry.space_group_name_H-M   'P 1'
#
loop_
_entity.id
_entity.type
_entity.pdbx_description
1 polymer ?
#
loop_
_entity_poly.entity_id
_entity_poly.type
_entity_poly.pdbx_seq_one_letter_code
_entity_poly.pdbx_strand_id
1 'polypeptide(L)'
;MKDLNVIDAQLTRVLSFFPRVDTKVGGLFTVNSAVLTISALNVQAGDLKQWYIAIPAVFLVLGLVGSYTFLYRCNFPDLEGGQGSLIYFAAIRDRTETKFKDEFEAVSEADYRSDMIGQVWRNSHILCEKYRAIAVAIRITLATFLPFAIFLVMTAIEHSRIPMIRG
;
A
#
# COMPACT_ATOMS: atom_id res chain seq x y z
N MET A 1 29.90 4.97 21.44
CA MET A 1 29.00 4.26 20.52
C MET A 1 27.67 4.00 21.24
N LYS A 2 26.51 4.13 20.59
CA LYS A 2 25.20 3.86 21.24
C LYS A 2 25.00 2.36 21.44
N ASP A 3 24.61 1.93 22.64
CA ASP A 3 24.32 0.54 23.01
C ASP A 3 23.44 -0.21 21.98
N LEU A 4 23.70 -1.50 21.77
CA LEU A 4 22.92 -2.38 20.89
C LEU A 4 21.44 -2.38 21.29
N ASN A 5 21.13 -2.35 22.58
CA ASN A 5 19.75 -2.25 23.08
C ASN A 5 19.03 -1.00 22.56
N VAL A 6 19.74 0.12 22.44
CA VAL A 6 19.17 1.38 21.93
C VAL A 6 18.90 1.28 20.43
N ILE A 7 19.78 0.60 19.69
CA ILE A 7 19.62 0.40 18.24
C ILE A 7 18.48 -0.58 17.97
N ASP A 8 18.38 -1.66 18.74
CA ASP A 8 17.27 -2.62 18.67
C ASP A 8 15.92 -1.94 18.93
N ALA A 9 15.83 -1.14 20.00
CA ALA A 9 14.62 -0.39 20.31
C ALA A 9 14.21 0.57 19.18
N GLN A 10 15.20 1.17 18.49
CA GLN A 10 14.94 2.03 17.34
C GLN A 10 14.48 1.22 16.11
N LEU A 11 15.11 0.08 15.82
CA LEU A 11 14.69 -0.80 14.72
C LEU A 11 13.27 -1.32 14.95
N THR A 12 12.98 -1.81 16.15
CA THR A 12 11.65 -2.26 16.57
C THR A 12 10.62 -1.14 16.43
N ARG A 13 10.97 0.10 16.80
CA ARG A 13 10.08 1.26 16.61
C ARG A 13 9.78 1.51 15.14
N VAL A 14 10.78 1.47 14.25
CA VAL A 14 10.58 1.64 12.80
C VAL A 14 9.66 0.54 12.26
N LEU A 15 9.95 -0.72 12.59
CA LEU A 15 9.15 -1.87 12.16
C LEU A 15 7.70 -1.80 12.68
N SER A 16 7.47 -1.24 13.87
CA SER A 16 6.13 -1.10 14.45
C SER A 16 5.16 -0.19 13.66
N PHE A 17 5.68 0.63 12.73
CA PHE A 17 4.85 1.47 11.87
C PHE A 17 4.33 0.75 10.63
N PHE A 18 4.99 -0.33 10.18
CA PHE A 18 4.58 -1.07 8.97
C PHE A 18 3.14 -1.58 9.06
N PRO A 19 2.72 -2.27 10.14
CA PRO A 19 1.33 -2.74 10.26
C PRO A 19 0.30 -1.61 10.16
N ARG A 20 0.63 -0.41 10.63
CA ARG A 20 -0.26 0.76 10.57
C ARG A 20 -0.48 1.25 9.14
N VAL A 21 0.55 1.17 8.31
CA VAL A 21 0.44 1.52 6.89
C VAL A 21 -0.30 0.42 6.14
N ASP A 22 0.05 -0.84 6.39
CA ASP A 22 -0.57 -2.00 5.72
C ASP A 22 -2.07 -2.12 6.04
N THR A 23 -2.47 -1.76 7.26
CA THR A 23 -3.89 -1.66 7.66
C THR A 23 -4.64 -0.62 6.82
N LYS A 24 -4.04 0.54 6.55
CA LYS A 24 -4.64 1.58 5.70
C LYS A 24 -4.75 1.11 4.25
N VAL A 25 -3.75 0.37 3.76
CA VAL A 25 -3.78 -0.24 2.42
C VAL A 25 -4.96 -1.21 2.29
N GLY A 26 -5.10 -2.15 3.23
CA GLY A 26 -6.22 -3.09 3.24
C GLY A 26 -7.58 -2.38 3.33
N GLY A 27 -7.71 -1.39 4.22
CA GLY A 27 -8.93 -0.60 4.34
C GLY A 27 -9.30 0.15 3.05
N LEU A 28 -8.32 0.81 2.41
CA LEU A 28 -8.56 1.56 1.18
C LEU A 28 -8.86 0.65 -0.01
N PHE A 29 -8.22 -0.53 -0.09
CA PHE A 29 -8.53 -1.54 -1.10
C PHE A 29 -9.99 -2.00 -1.00
N THR A 30 -10.48 -2.27 0.20
CA THR A 30 -11.88 -2.62 0.46
C THR A 30 -12.84 -1.52 0.02
N VAL A 31 -12.54 -0.25 0.36
CA VAL A 31 -13.35 0.91 -0.05
C VAL A 31 -13.40 1.04 -1.57
N ASN A 32 -12.25 0.98 -2.25
CA ASN A 32 -12.20 1.06 -3.72
C ASN A 32 -12.96 -0.10 -4.38
N SER A 33 -12.88 -1.31 -3.81
CA SER A 33 -13.60 -2.48 -4.31
C SER A 33 -15.11 -2.34 -4.15
N ALA A 34 -15.57 -1.78 -3.04
CA ALA A 34 -16.98 -1.47 -2.82
C ALA A 34 -17.49 -0.43 -3.84
N VAL A 35 -16.74 0.66 -4.06
CA VAL A 35 -17.06 1.68 -5.07
C VAL A 35 -17.19 1.04 -6.45
N LEU A 36 -16.20 0.23 -6.86
CA LEU A 36 -16.22 -0.47 -8.15
C LEU A 36 -17.45 -1.38 -8.29
N THR A 37 -17.76 -2.15 -7.24
CA THR A 37 -18.88 -3.10 -7.22
C THR A 37 -20.21 -2.36 -7.33
N ILE A 38 -20.42 -1.33 -6.52
CA ILE A 38 -21.64 -0.52 -6.55
C ILE A 38 -21.81 0.11 -7.93
N SER A 39 -20.76 0.66 -8.53
CA SER A 39 -20.84 1.23 -9.87
C SER A 39 -21.17 0.18 -10.95
N ALA A 40 -20.56 -1.00 -10.88
CA ALA A 40 -20.83 -2.09 -11.82
C ALA A 40 -22.28 -2.60 -11.73
N LEU A 41 -22.86 -2.63 -10.53
CA LEU A 41 -24.25 -3.04 -10.32
C LEU A 41 -25.29 -2.01 -10.78
N ASN A 42 -24.90 -0.74 -10.90
CA ASN A 42 -25.80 0.35 -11.26
C ASN A 42 -25.62 0.85 -12.71
N VAL A 43 -24.71 0.26 -13.50
CA VAL A 43 -24.50 0.63 -14.91
C VAL A 43 -25.23 -0.31 -15.87
N GLN A 44 -25.84 0.24 -16.91
CA GLN A 44 -26.36 -0.49 -18.06
C GLN A 44 -25.64 -0.06 -19.34
N ALA A 45 -25.64 -0.93 -20.36
CA ALA A 45 -24.97 -0.65 -21.64
C ALA A 45 -25.52 0.61 -22.35
N GLY A 46 -26.79 0.95 -22.14
CA GLY A 46 -27.41 2.16 -22.67
C GLY A 46 -26.87 3.45 -22.04
N ASP A 47 -26.49 3.39 -20.76
CA ASP A 47 -26.07 4.55 -19.97
C ASP A 47 -24.77 5.17 -20.49
N LEU A 48 -23.87 4.32 -21.01
CA LEU A 48 -22.58 4.75 -21.54
C LEU A 48 -22.71 5.55 -22.85
N LYS A 49 -23.90 5.59 -23.46
CA LYS A 49 -24.19 6.50 -24.58
C LYS A 49 -24.50 7.92 -24.11
N GLN A 50 -24.90 8.08 -22.85
CA GLN A 50 -25.20 9.37 -22.26
C GLN A 50 -23.92 10.01 -21.73
N TRP A 51 -23.51 11.14 -22.33
CA TRP A 51 -22.25 11.80 -21.99
C TRP A 51 -22.16 12.19 -20.49
N TYR A 52 -23.28 12.56 -19.88
CA TYR A 52 -23.38 12.95 -18.48
C TYR A 52 -23.25 11.76 -17.51
N ILE A 53 -23.33 10.52 -17.98
CA ILE A 53 -22.99 9.30 -17.21
C ILE A 53 -21.59 8.81 -17.61
N ALA A 54 -21.29 8.80 -18.91
CA ALA A 54 -20.03 8.29 -19.45
C ALA A 54 -18.81 9.09 -18.96
N ILE A 55 -18.88 10.42 -18.92
CA ILE A 55 -17.76 11.25 -18.47
C ILE A 55 -17.44 10.99 -16.98
N PRO A 56 -18.41 11.07 -16.04
CA PRO A 56 -18.17 10.67 -14.65
C PRO A 56 -17.67 9.22 -14.51
N ALA A 57 -18.19 8.28 -15.29
CA ALA A 57 -17.72 6.88 -15.27
C ALA A 57 -16.24 6.76 -15.67
N VAL A 58 -15.79 7.50 -16.69
CA VAL A 58 -14.37 7.53 -17.08
C VAL A 58 -13.50 8.09 -15.95
N PHE A 59 -13.89 9.22 -15.35
CA PHE A 59 -13.14 9.81 -14.23
C PHE A 59 -13.12 8.90 -13.00
N LEU A 60 -14.22 8.21 -12.73
CA LEU A 60 -14.30 7.18 -11.69
C LEU A 60 -13.27 6.07 -11.94
N VAL A 61 -13.25 5.49 -13.15
CA VAL A 61 -12.31 4.41 -13.49
C VAL A 61 -10.87 4.89 -13.42
N LEU A 62 -10.56 6.06 -13.97
CA LEU A 62 -9.21 6.65 -13.89
C LEU A 62 -8.78 6.88 -12.43
N GLY A 63 -9.69 7.37 -11.59
CA GLY A 63 -9.45 7.55 -10.16
C GLY A 63 -9.17 6.23 -9.44
N LEU A 64 -9.98 5.20 -9.69
CA LEU A 64 -9.78 3.86 -9.12
C LEU A 64 -8.45 3.24 -9.57
N VAL A 65 -8.14 3.28 -10.87
CA VAL A 65 -6.86 2.80 -11.42
C VAL A 65 -5.68 3.54 -10.82
N GLY A 66 -5.77 4.88 -10.70
CA GLY A 66 -4.76 5.69 -10.05
C GLY A 66 -4.54 5.28 -8.59
N SER A 67 -5.63 5.12 -7.83
CA SER A 67 -5.55 4.68 -6.43
C SER A 67 -4.95 3.28 -6.29
N TYR A 68 -5.39 2.30 -7.10
CA TYR A 68 -4.83 0.95 -7.10
C TYR A 68 -3.34 0.92 -7.46
N THR A 69 -2.89 1.77 -8.38
CA THR A 69 -1.46 1.88 -8.74
C THR A 69 -0.61 2.29 -7.54
N PHE A 70 -1.07 3.26 -6.74
CA PHE A 70 -0.35 3.66 -5.53
C PHE A 70 -0.50 2.67 -4.38
N LEU A 71 -1.63 1.95 -4.27
CA LEU A 71 -1.76 0.82 -3.35
C LEU A 71 -0.77 -0.30 -3.69
N TYR A 72 -0.61 -0.61 -4.98
CA TYR A 72 0.39 -1.57 -5.46
C TYR A 72 1.80 -1.11 -5.08
N ARG A 73 2.17 0.14 -5.38
CA ARG A 73 3.49 0.70 -5.02
C ARG A 73 3.75 0.67 -3.51
N CYS A 74 2.71 0.81 -2.68
CA CYS A 74 2.84 0.70 -1.23
C CYS A 74 3.09 -0.75 -0.76
N ASN A 75 2.50 -1.74 -1.43
CA ASN A 75 2.73 -3.16 -1.10
C ASN A 75 4.09 -3.67 -1.61
N PHE A 76 4.56 -3.12 -2.73
CA PHE A 76 5.80 -3.52 -3.39
C PHE A 76 6.78 -2.34 -3.49
N PRO A 77 7.29 -1.84 -2.35
CA PRO A 77 8.32 -0.81 -2.36
C PRO A 77 9.63 -1.38 -2.90
N ASP A 78 10.57 -0.50 -3.24
CA ASP A 78 11.91 -0.95 -3.62
C ASP A 78 12.60 -1.61 -2.40
N LEU A 79 13.14 -2.80 -2.62
CA LEU A 79 13.84 -3.60 -1.61
C LEU A 79 15.36 -3.68 -1.87
N GLU A 80 15.90 -2.90 -2.79
CA GLU A 80 17.34 -2.86 -3.07
C GLU A 80 18.17 -2.53 -1.81
N GLY A 81 19.21 -3.33 -1.56
CA GLY A 81 20.09 -3.18 -0.40
C GLY A 81 19.89 -4.26 0.67
N GLY A 82 20.66 -4.17 1.76
CA GLY A 82 20.67 -5.21 2.80
C GLY A 82 21.42 -6.49 2.41
N GLN A 83 22.17 -6.48 1.31
CA GLN A 83 23.00 -7.60 0.88
C GLN A 83 24.01 -7.96 1.97
N GLY A 84 24.12 -9.24 2.30
CA GLY A 84 25.02 -9.72 3.36
C GLY A 84 24.53 -9.44 4.79
N SER A 85 23.40 -8.76 5.00
CA SER A 85 22.85 -8.57 6.34
C SER A 85 22.51 -9.90 7.01
N LEU A 86 22.78 -10.00 8.31
CA LEU A 86 22.43 -11.13 9.17
C LEU A 86 21.06 -10.93 9.85
N ILE A 87 20.39 -9.80 9.58
CA ILE A 87 19.08 -9.44 10.15
C ILE A 87 18.01 -9.41 9.07
N TYR A 88 18.35 -8.98 7.85
CA TYR A 88 17.39 -8.86 6.76
C TYR A 88 16.96 -10.23 6.22
N PHE A 89 15.67 -10.54 6.34
CA PHE A 89 15.12 -11.84 5.97
C PHE A 89 15.42 -12.28 4.53
N ALA A 90 15.43 -11.36 3.56
CA ALA A 90 15.70 -11.74 2.17
C ALA A 90 17.19 -12.11 1.97
N ALA A 91 18.11 -11.43 2.66
CA ALA A 91 19.52 -11.80 2.66
C ALA A 91 19.77 -13.11 3.41
N ILE A 92 19.04 -13.37 4.51
CA ILE A 92 19.13 -14.63 5.25
C ILE A 92 18.62 -15.81 4.40
N ARG A 93 17.51 -15.61 3.66
CA ARG A 93 16.93 -16.62 2.77
C ARG A 93 17.93 -17.17 1.74
N ASP A 94 18.88 -16.33 1.30
CA ASP A 94 19.86 -16.72 0.29
C ASP A 94 21.05 -17.51 0.89
N ARG A 95 20.97 -17.91 2.17
CA ARG A 95 21.95 -18.74 2.90
C ARG A 95 21.38 -20.10 3.29
N THR A 96 22.26 -21.10 3.41
CA THR A 96 21.94 -22.35 4.11
C THR A 96 21.93 -22.12 5.62
N GLU A 97 21.19 -22.93 6.36
CA GLU A 97 21.13 -22.85 7.84
C GLU A 97 22.52 -22.89 8.49
N THR A 98 23.38 -23.85 8.11
CA THR A 98 24.75 -23.99 8.65
C THR A 98 25.57 -22.72 8.42
N LYS A 99 25.62 -22.24 7.18
CA LYS A 99 26.31 -20.99 6.81
C LYS A 99 25.81 -19.79 7.62
N PHE A 100 24.50 -19.66 7.83
CA PHE A 100 23.97 -18.56 8.63
C PHE A 100 24.42 -18.65 10.09
N LYS A 101 24.36 -19.84 10.71
CA LYS A 101 24.84 -20.04 12.08
C LYS A 101 26.32 -19.69 12.23
N ASP A 102 27.15 -20.20 11.33
CA ASP A 102 28.60 -19.95 11.34
C ASP A 102 28.90 -18.45 11.19
N GLU A 103 28.25 -17.75 10.24
CA GLU A 103 28.42 -16.31 10.05
C GLU A 103 27.90 -15.49 11.24
N PHE A 104 26.79 -15.90 11.85
CA PHE A 104 26.19 -15.21 12.99
C PHE A 104 27.00 -15.37 14.28
N GLU A 105 27.60 -16.54 14.52
CA GLU A 105 28.47 -16.76 15.68
C GLU A 105 29.85 -16.11 15.51
N ALA A 106 30.33 -15.97 14.26
CA ALA A 106 31.62 -15.38 13.96
C ALA A 106 31.63 -13.85 13.83
N VAL A 107 30.46 -13.20 13.70
CA VAL A 107 30.38 -11.75 13.48
C VAL A 107 30.86 -10.98 14.73
N SER A 108 31.63 -9.92 14.51
CA SER A 108 32.02 -9.03 15.60
C SER A 108 30.83 -8.19 16.07
N GLU A 109 30.84 -7.79 17.35
CA GLU A 109 29.81 -6.89 17.88
C GLU A 109 29.75 -5.55 17.12
N ALA A 110 30.90 -5.08 16.62
CA ALA A 110 30.99 -3.85 15.84
C ALA A 110 30.32 -3.99 14.46
N ASP A 111 30.52 -5.11 13.78
CA ASP A 111 29.92 -5.37 12.47
C ASP A 111 28.42 -5.63 12.58
N TYR A 112 28.00 -6.40 13.60
CA TYR A 112 26.58 -6.63 13.87
C TYR A 112 25.85 -5.32 14.18
N ARG A 113 26.47 -4.45 14.96
CA ARG A 113 25.95 -3.10 15.24
C ARG A 113 25.81 -2.26 13.97
N SER A 114 26.80 -2.33 13.08
CA SER A 114 26.77 -1.63 11.78
C SER A 114 25.60 -2.11 10.93
N ASP A 115 25.38 -3.43 10.85
CA ASP A 115 24.24 -4.02 10.14
C ASP A 115 22.90 -3.55 10.74
N MET A 116 22.74 -3.60 12.07
CA MET A 116 21.52 -3.10 12.72
C MET A 116 21.22 -1.63 12.39
N ILE A 117 22.24 -0.75 12.38
CA ILE A 117 22.08 0.66 11.99
C ILE A 117 21.68 0.76 10.51
N GLY A 118 22.29 -0.05 9.64
CA GLY A 118 21.90 -0.18 8.24
C GLY A 118 20.42 -0.58 8.07
N GLN A 119 19.95 -1.53 8.87
CA GLN A 119 18.54 -1.94 8.88
C GLN A 119 17.61 -0.82 9.36
N VAL A 120 17.97 -0.06 10.40
CA VAL A 120 17.20 1.11 10.83
C VAL A 120 17.07 2.11 9.69
N TRP A 121 18.18 2.40 9.00
CA TRP A 121 18.19 3.35 7.89
C TRP A 121 17.36 2.86 6.70
N ARG A 122 17.57 1.63 6.21
CA ARG A 122 16.85 1.10 5.05
C ARG A 122 15.35 0.94 5.32
N ASN A 123 14.96 0.40 6.48
CA ASN A 123 13.54 0.26 6.83
C ASN A 123 12.86 1.62 6.99
N SER A 124 13.57 2.66 7.41
CA SER A 124 13.02 4.03 7.46
C SER A 124 12.71 4.57 6.06
N HIS A 125 13.55 4.29 5.05
CA HIS A 125 13.30 4.68 3.66
C HIS A 125 12.10 3.93 3.08
N ILE A 126 12.07 2.60 3.23
CA ILE A 126 10.93 1.76 2.78
C ILE A 126 9.63 2.28 3.40
N LEU A 127 9.64 2.55 4.70
CA LEU A 127 8.48 3.06 5.41
C LEU A 127 8.04 4.45 4.87
N CYS A 128 8.98 5.33 4.58
CA CYS A 128 8.70 6.64 3.98
C CYS A 128 8.02 6.51 2.61
N GLU A 129 8.53 5.61 1.75
CA GLU A 129 7.92 5.33 0.44
C GLU A 129 6.49 4.79 0.59
N LYS A 130 6.29 3.82 1.48
CA LYS A 130 4.96 3.30 1.82
C LYS A 130 4.01 4.42 2.26
N TYR A 131 4.43 5.29 3.18
CA TYR A 131 3.63 6.41 3.67
C TYR A 131 3.27 7.41 2.55
N ARG A 132 4.22 7.74 1.67
CA ARG A 132 3.96 8.63 0.53
C ARG A 132 2.98 8.01 -0.45
N ALA A 133 3.15 6.73 -0.78
CA ALA A 133 2.27 6.01 -1.69
C ALA A 133 0.83 5.94 -1.16
N ILE A 134 0.63 5.52 0.10
CA ILE A 134 -0.73 5.45 0.68
C ILE A 134 -1.37 6.83 0.81
N ALA A 135 -0.60 7.89 1.11
CA ALA A 135 -1.14 9.25 1.17
C ALA A 135 -1.65 9.72 -0.20
N VAL A 136 -0.95 9.40 -1.29
CA VAL A 136 -1.42 9.70 -2.64
C VAL A 136 -2.64 8.87 -3.00
N ALA A 137 -2.65 7.56 -2.70
CA ALA A 137 -3.81 6.70 -2.93
C ALA A 137 -5.07 7.24 -2.23
N ILE A 138 -4.96 7.66 -0.96
CA ILE A 138 -6.07 8.25 -0.21
C ILE A 138 -6.59 9.52 -0.89
N ARG A 139 -5.70 10.43 -1.32
CA ARG A 139 -6.12 11.67 -2.00
C ARG A 139 -6.81 11.39 -3.32
N ILE A 140 -6.31 10.44 -4.10
CA ILE A 140 -6.95 10.03 -5.36
C ILE A 140 -8.32 9.42 -5.09
N THR A 141 -8.46 8.52 -4.11
CA THR A 141 -9.77 7.94 -3.75
C THR A 141 -10.75 9.02 -3.29
N LEU A 142 -10.33 9.98 -2.47
CA LEU A 142 -11.17 11.10 -2.06
C LEU A 142 -11.65 11.94 -3.26
N ALA A 143 -10.76 12.24 -4.21
CA ALA A 143 -11.14 12.92 -5.44
C ALA A 143 -12.09 12.08 -6.31
N THR A 144 -11.97 10.76 -6.27
CA THR A 144 -12.79 9.80 -7.01
C THR A 144 -14.23 9.72 -6.48
N PHE A 145 -14.49 10.11 -5.23
CA PHE A 145 -15.85 10.14 -4.69
C PHE A 145 -16.76 11.15 -5.39
N LEU A 146 -16.22 12.25 -5.94
CA LEU A 146 -17.02 13.21 -6.70
C LEU A 146 -17.58 12.62 -8.00
N PRO A 147 -16.77 12.07 -8.93
CA PRO A 147 -17.31 11.42 -10.12
C PRO A 147 -18.16 10.19 -9.78
N PHE A 148 -17.84 9.45 -8.71
CA PHE A 148 -18.68 8.35 -8.23
C PHE A 148 -20.09 8.82 -7.84
N ALA A 149 -20.19 9.89 -7.05
CA ALA A 149 -21.48 10.44 -6.62
C ALA A 149 -22.31 10.93 -7.81
N ILE A 150 -21.68 11.66 -8.75
CA ILE A 150 -22.35 12.11 -9.98
C ILE A 150 -22.82 10.90 -10.79
N PHE A 151 -21.96 9.91 -10.99
CA PHE A 151 -22.30 8.68 -11.71
C PHE A 151 -23.53 7.97 -11.11
N LEU A 152 -23.58 7.80 -9.78
CA LEU A 152 -24.72 7.17 -9.12
C LEU A 152 -26.00 7.99 -9.20
N VAL A 153 -25.92 9.31 -9.06
CA VAL A 153 -27.10 10.18 -9.16
C VAL A 153 -27.66 10.14 -10.59
N MET A 154 -26.81 10.23 -11.61
CA MET A 154 -27.27 10.25 -12.99
C MET A 154 -27.86 8.91 -13.43
N THR A 155 -27.25 7.78 -13.02
CA THR A 155 -27.81 6.45 -13.28
C THR A 155 -29.12 6.21 -12.53
N ALA A 156 -29.25 6.72 -11.30
CA ALA A 156 -30.51 6.66 -10.55
C ALA A 156 -31.65 7.42 -11.24
N ILE A 157 -31.36 8.63 -11.73
CA ILE A 157 -32.32 9.47 -12.46
C ILE A 157 -32.74 8.76 -13.76
N GLU A 158 -31.78 8.27 -14.54
CA GLU A 158 -32.04 7.61 -15.82
C GLU A 158 -32.94 6.37 -15.65
N HIS A 159 -32.67 5.56 -14.63
CA HIS A 159 -33.42 4.31 -14.39
C HIS A 159 -34.65 4.49 -13.51
N SER A 160 -34.92 5.70 -12.98
CA SER A 160 -35.97 5.97 -11.99
C SER A 160 -35.93 5.00 -10.80
N ARG A 161 -34.72 4.63 -10.35
CA ARG A 161 -34.47 3.67 -9.28
C ARG A 161 -33.51 4.27 -8.26
N ILE A 162 -33.75 4.00 -6.98
CA ILE A 162 -32.76 4.29 -5.93
C ILE A 162 -31.55 3.38 -6.17
N PRO A 163 -30.30 3.90 -6.14
CA PRO A 163 -29.11 3.07 -6.28
C PRO A 163 -29.18 1.86 -5.36
N MET A 164 -28.94 0.67 -5.90
CA MET A 164 -28.99 -0.56 -5.11
C MET A 164 -27.76 -0.61 -4.20
N ILE A 165 -27.96 -0.33 -2.90
CA ILE A 165 -26.94 -0.51 -1.84
C ILE A 165 -27.06 -1.91 -1.18
N ARG A 166 -28.12 -2.66 -1.49
CA ARG A 166 -28.35 -4.02 -1.00
C ARG A 166 -28.11 -5.04 -2.12
N GLY A 167 -27.12 -5.91 -1.91
CA GLY A 167 -27.07 -7.23 -2.52
C GLY A 167 -28.03 -8.18 -1.83
#